data_AF-A0A962WY71-F1
#
_entry.id   AF-A0A962WY71-F1
#
_cell.length_a   1.000
_cell.length_b   1.000
_cell.length_c   1.000
_cell.angle_alpha   90.00
_cell.angle_beta   90.00
_cell.angle_gamma   90.00
#
_symmetry.space_group_name_H-M   'P 1'
#
loop_
_entity.id
_entity.type
_entity.pdbx_description
1 polymer ?
#
loop_
_entity_poly.entity_id
_entity_poly.type
_entity_poly.pdbx_seq_one_letter_code
_entity_poly.pdbx_strand_id
1 'polypeptide(L)'
;TDDVLIRLSESFRVDEAGEYDEEIYRVNLALAEAMIRRETVAIEAVDESRLNVDLDKNGTLNIATEVVYDWAPLEGREMAWVGRARTEQLAGEQPMSAGLLPYQTEFLHTVRYIETGNDDIRLSPRLKELRYARKTGWRNYGQLEAQVAAEEKEKHDFPDRLRTLWGDMEYGLSNNQGWIYQGFIEDAVGDLRPQTYEETVFCMGCHGGMGATTDGVFAFPRKLDSDTFQSGWYHWTQKSIEGQPEPKRADGNYEYTHYLTHNGAGDEFRANTEVMERFFNADGSLKQEKVTELHNDISVLLYPSVERARQLNKAYRLIVMDQDFVEGRDAIITPPQNVHTSVEDGEPTGVEEIIEGPQYRP
;
A
#
# COMPACT_ATOMS: atom_id res chain seq x y z
N THR A 1 -13.05 -0.13 -5.69
CA THR A 1 -12.43 1.18 -5.46
C THR A 1 -12.02 1.21 -4.01
N ASP A 2 -10.93 1.89 -3.71
CA ASP A 2 -10.37 1.96 -2.37
C ASP A 2 -9.61 3.28 -2.17
N ASP A 3 -9.30 3.57 -0.91
CA ASP A 3 -8.50 4.71 -0.49
C ASP A 3 -7.66 4.32 0.74
N VAL A 4 -6.54 5.01 0.93
CA VAL A 4 -5.66 4.81 2.10
C VAL A 4 -5.39 6.16 2.75
N LEU A 5 -5.60 6.21 4.05
CA LEU A 5 -5.33 7.36 4.91
C LEU A 5 -4.23 6.98 5.90
N ILE A 6 -3.29 7.90 6.13
CA ILE A 6 -2.23 7.76 7.12
C ILE A 6 -2.46 8.73 8.27
N ARG A 7 -2.13 8.29 9.49
CA ARG A 7 -2.05 9.15 10.66
C ARG A 7 -0.79 8.84 11.45
N LEU A 8 -0.02 9.88 11.76
CA LEU A 8 1.06 9.77 12.74
C LEU A 8 0.51 10.00 14.16
N SER A 9 1.22 9.48 15.16
CA SER A 9 0.80 9.59 16.56
C SER A 9 0.77 11.05 17.04
N GLU A 10 0.27 11.30 18.25
CA GLU A 10 0.14 12.66 18.80
C GLU A 10 1.47 13.43 18.84
N SER A 11 2.58 12.77 19.14
CA SER A 11 3.87 13.46 19.28
C SER A 11 4.39 14.08 17.99
N PHE A 12 3.95 13.58 16.83
CA PHE A 12 4.26 14.16 15.53
C PHE A 12 3.40 15.36 15.16
N ARG A 13 2.40 15.70 15.99
CA ARG A 13 1.36 16.70 15.69
C ARG A 13 1.39 17.89 16.65
N VAL A 14 2.31 17.89 17.61
CA VAL A 14 2.37 18.87 18.68
C VAL A 14 3.77 19.46 18.81
N ASP A 15 3.85 20.69 19.27
CA ASP A 15 5.10 21.35 19.63
C ASP A 15 5.71 20.74 20.91
N GLU A 16 6.88 21.24 21.33
CA GLU A 16 7.56 20.76 22.54
C GLU A 16 6.75 21.06 23.84
N ALA A 17 5.80 21.99 23.79
CA ALA A 17 4.89 22.30 24.90
C ALA A 17 3.65 21.38 24.92
N GLY A 18 3.40 20.61 23.87
CA GLY A 18 2.26 19.70 23.73
C GLY A 18 1.03 20.32 23.07
N GLU A 19 1.14 21.52 22.50
CA GLU A 19 0.06 22.18 21.78
C GLU A 19 0.05 21.73 20.30
N TYR A 20 -1.14 21.51 19.74
CA TYR A 20 -1.29 21.09 18.35
C TYR A 20 -0.77 22.15 17.37
N ASP A 21 0.03 21.71 16.40
CA ASP A 21 0.61 22.56 15.37
C ASP A 21 0.55 21.85 14.00
N GLU A 22 -0.20 22.44 13.08
CA GLU A 22 -0.42 21.85 11.76
C GLU A 22 0.85 21.83 10.89
N GLU A 23 1.71 22.84 10.99
CA GLU A 23 2.96 22.91 10.23
C GLU A 23 3.94 21.82 10.72
N ILE A 24 4.03 21.60 12.04
CA ILE A 24 4.79 20.47 12.61
C ILE A 24 4.27 19.13 12.07
N TYR A 25 2.95 18.95 11.99
CA TYR A 25 2.40 17.70 11.47
C TYR A 25 2.73 17.50 9.98
N ARG A 26 2.57 18.54 9.17
CA ARG A 26 2.91 18.50 7.73
C ARG A 26 4.38 18.19 7.51
N VAL A 27 5.29 18.82 8.26
CA VAL A 27 6.73 18.56 8.17
C VAL A 27 7.07 17.13 8.60
N ASN A 28 6.48 16.62 9.68
CA ASN A 28 6.70 15.23 10.10
C ASN A 28 6.16 14.20 9.09
N LEU A 29 5.06 14.49 8.41
CA LEU A 29 4.58 13.66 7.28
C LEU A 29 5.55 13.70 6.10
N ALA A 30 6.11 14.86 5.77
CA ALA A 30 7.12 14.99 4.71
C ALA A 30 8.43 14.28 5.05
N LEU A 31 8.88 14.36 6.31
CA LEU A 31 10.02 13.58 6.82
C LEU A 31 9.75 12.07 6.74
N ALA A 32 8.55 11.61 7.09
CA ALA A 32 8.17 10.21 6.95
C ALA A 32 8.16 9.78 5.48
N GLU A 33 7.68 10.63 4.57
CA GLU A 33 7.73 10.41 3.12
C GLU A 33 9.19 10.30 2.63
N ALA A 34 10.05 11.25 3.02
CA ALA A 34 11.46 11.25 2.65
C ALA A 34 12.19 9.99 3.14
N MET A 35 11.92 9.58 4.38
CA MET A 35 12.52 8.36 4.96
C MET A 35 12.02 7.08 4.27
N ILE A 36 10.73 7.00 3.92
CA ILE A 36 10.17 5.80 3.30
C ILE A 36 10.59 5.68 1.83
N ARG A 37 10.54 6.77 1.09
CA ARG A 37 10.90 6.81 -0.33
C ARG A 37 12.42 6.89 -0.55
N ARG A 38 13.16 7.33 0.46
CA ARG A 38 14.62 7.60 0.40
C ARG A 38 14.96 8.69 -0.62
N GLU A 39 14.13 9.72 -0.65
CA GLU A 39 14.17 10.79 -1.65
C GLU A 39 13.90 12.15 -1.00
N THR A 40 14.46 13.21 -1.56
CA THR A 40 14.14 14.59 -1.16
C THR A 40 12.68 14.90 -1.51
N VAL A 41 11.97 15.52 -0.56
CA VAL A 41 10.54 15.82 -0.70
C VAL A 41 10.34 17.33 -0.67
N ALA A 42 9.66 17.87 -1.69
CA ALA A 42 9.28 19.28 -1.70
C ALA A 42 8.20 19.57 -0.64
N ILE A 43 8.31 20.71 0.04
CA ILE A 43 7.35 21.17 1.06
C ILE A 43 6.94 22.62 0.81
N GLU A 44 5.84 23.05 1.43
CA GLU A 44 5.54 24.47 1.55
C GLU A 44 6.67 25.17 2.33
N ALA A 45 6.86 26.48 2.11
CA ALA A 45 7.94 27.22 2.75
C ALA A 45 7.81 27.20 4.28
N VAL A 46 8.84 26.71 4.97
CA VAL A 46 8.87 26.51 6.43
C VAL A 46 10.07 27.22 7.04
N ASP A 47 9.85 27.89 8.18
CA ASP A 47 10.93 28.53 8.96
C ASP A 47 11.58 27.51 9.92
N GLU A 48 12.76 27.02 9.54
CA GLU A 48 13.53 26.05 10.29
C GLU A 48 13.97 26.56 11.67
N SER A 49 14.09 27.87 11.86
CA SER A 49 14.49 28.46 13.14
C SER A 49 13.43 28.22 14.22
N ARG A 50 12.16 28.10 13.81
CA ARG A 50 11.02 27.75 14.67
C ARG A 50 11.04 26.28 15.08
N LEU A 51 11.51 25.42 14.18
CA LEU A 51 11.54 23.96 14.36
C LEU A 51 12.85 23.45 14.96
N ASN A 52 13.90 24.27 14.94
CA ASN A 52 15.25 23.94 15.40
C ASN A 52 15.83 22.69 14.71
N VAL A 53 15.52 22.53 13.42
CA VAL A 53 15.98 21.43 12.57
C VAL A 53 16.29 21.99 11.18
N ASP A 54 17.50 21.69 10.70
CA ASP A 54 17.96 21.95 9.32
C ASP A 54 17.37 20.87 8.40
N LEU A 55 16.24 21.20 7.76
CA LEU A 55 15.46 20.35 6.87
C LEU A 55 16.10 20.24 5.49
N ASP A 56 16.67 21.32 4.97
CA ASP A 56 17.30 21.35 3.64
C ASP A 56 18.79 21.02 3.64
N LYS A 57 19.39 20.84 4.83
CA LYS A 57 20.79 20.45 5.05
C LYS A 57 21.80 21.45 4.51
N ASN A 58 21.43 22.74 4.44
CA ASN A 58 22.33 23.80 3.98
C ASN A 58 23.28 24.33 5.09
N GLY A 59 23.09 23.89 6.35
CA GLY A 59 23.90 24.28 7.51
C GLY A 59 23.44 25.58 8.20
N THR A 60 22.32 26.16 7.80
CA THR A 60 21.75 27.39 8.38
C THR A 60 20.24 27.26 8.54
N LEU A 61 19.71 27.58 9.72
CA LEU A 61 18.27 27.55 9.97
C LEU A 61 17.62 28.76 9.28
N ASN A 62 16.97 28.54 8.15
CA ASN A 62 16.31 29.58 7.36
C ASN A 62 14.96 29.10 6.80
N ILE A 63 14.52 29.64 5.66
CA ILE A 63 13.30 29.19 4.99
C ILE A 63 13.64 28.02 4.08
N ALA A 64 13.18 26.82 4.44
CA ALA A 64 13.29 25.63 3.61
C ALA A 64 12.04 25.44 2.75
N THR A 65 12.24 24.95 1.52
CA THR A 65 11.15 24.54 0.60
C THR A 65 11.22 23.05 0.25
N GLU A 66 12.13 22.31 0.87
CA GLU A 66 12.29 20.88 0.71
C GLU A 66 12.84 20.25 2.00
N VAL A 67 12.52 18.96 2.19
CA VAL A 67 13.18 18.09 3.15
C VAL A 67 14.22 17.29 2.37
N VAL A 68 15.49 17.62 2.53
CA VAL A 68 16.59 16.92 1.86
C VAL A 68 16.82 15.57 2.53
N TYR A 69 16.71 14.49 1.74
CA TYR A 69 17.03 13.15 2.22
C TYR A 69 18.55 13.01 2.38
N ASP A 70 18.99 13.03 3.63
CA ASP A 70 20.40 12.90 4.01
C ASP A 70 20.55 11.90 5.17
N TRP A 71 20.31 10.62 4.86
CA TRP A 71 20.41 9.53 5.83
C TRP A 71 21.57 8.60 5.51
N ALA A 72 22.68 8.76 6.23
CA ALA A 72 23.83 7.86 6.23
C ALA A 72 24.42 7.76 7.66
N PRO A 73 23.78 7.00 8.56
CA PRO A 73 24.15 6.98 9.98
C PRO A 73 25.56 6.45 10.23
N LEU A 74 26.10 5.58 9.34
CA LEU A 74 27.49 5.11 9.43
C LEU A 74 28.52 6.22 9.14
N GLU A 75 28.10 7.31 8.51
CA GLU A 75 28.90 8.51 8.25
C GLU A 75 28.53 9.67 9.20
N GLY A 76 27.63 9.42 10.17
CA GLY A 76 27.13 10.45 11.09
C GLY A 76 26.13 11.43 10.46
N ARG A 77 25.59 11.13 9.27
CA ARG A 77 24.54 11.92 8.62
C ARG A 77 23.18 11.36 9.03
N GLU A 78 22.46 12.11 9.86
CA GLU A 78 21.16 11.73 10.39
C GLU A 78 20.08 12.77 10.07
N MET A 79 18.83 12.32 10.09
CA MET A 79 17.64 13.14 9.98
C MET A 79 16.88 13.13 11.32
N ALA A 80 16.08 14.17 11.55
CA ALA A 80 15.36 14.35 12.81
C ALA A 80 13.91 14.72 12.56
N TRP A 81 13.01 14.24 13.42
CA TRP A 81 11.65 14.75 13.53
C TRP A 81 11.64 16.20 14.03
N VAL A 82 10.47 16.83 13.96
CA VAL A 82 10.22 18.18 14.51
C VAL A 82 9.14 18.14 15.60
N GLY A 83 9.11 19.16 16.46
CA GLY A 83 8.18 19.22 17.60
C GLY A 83 8.49 18.19 18.68
N ARG A 84 7.47 17.72 19.41
CA ARG A 84 7.64 16.73 20.52
C ARG A 84 8.29 15.43 20.06
N ALA A 85 7.99 14.97 18.84
CA ALA A 85 8.60 13.78 18.25
C ALA A 85 10.14 13.86 18.19
N ARG A 86 10.72 15.06 18.06
CA ARG A 86 12.18 15.27 18.11
C ARG A 86 12.74 14.95 19.48
N THR A 87 12.10 15.46 20.54
CA THR A 87 12.50 15.19 21.93
C THR A 87 12.38 13.70 22.23
N GLU A 88 11.30 13.06 21.78
CA GLU A 88 11.09 11.62 21.92
C GLU A 88 12.11 10.80 21.11
N GLN A 89 12.53 11.26 19.93
CA GLN A 89 13.61 10.63 19.16
C GLN A 89 14.94 10.64 19.92
N LEU A 90 15.30 11.79 20.51
CA LEU A 90 16.52 11.93 21.31
C LEU A 90 16.50 11.05 22.56
N ALA A 91 15.30 10.76 23.09
CA ALA A 91 15.09 9.81 24.19
C ALA A 91 15.06 8.33 23.75
N GLY A 92 15.05 8.05 22.44
CA GLY A 92 14.96 6.70 21.88
C GLY A 92 13.55 6.12 21.77
N GLU A 93 12.51 6.95 21.97
CA GLU A 93 11.09 6.54 21.94
C GLU A 93 10.48 6.62 20.54
N GLN A 94 10.97 7.55 19.70
CA GLN A 94 10.59 7.70 18.29
C GLN A 94 11.80 7.52 17.37
N PRO A 95 12.38 6.30 17.29
CA PRO A 95 13.53 6.04 16.44
C PRO A 95 13.21 6.27 14.96
N MET A 96 14.24 6.63 14.19
CA MET A 96 14.16 6.88 12.76
C MET A 96 15.13 5.95 12.02
N SER A 97 14.71 5.42 10.88
CA SER A 97 15.56 4.66 9.94
C SER A 97 14.92 4.65 8.56
N ALA A 98 15.75 4.72 7.51
CA ALA A 98 15.28 4.72 6.13
C ALA A 98 14.43 3.47 5.82
N GLY A 99 13.32 3.67 5.14
CA GLY A 99 12.37 2.61 4.79
C GLY A 99 11.55 2.07 5.95
N LEU A 100 11.57 2.69 7.15
CA LEU A 100 10.73 2.30 8.29
C LEU A 100 9.83 3.45 8.74
N LEU A 101 8.53 3.17 8.91
CA LEU A 101 7.57 4.17 9.38
C LEU A 101 7.76 4.46 10.87
N PRO A 102 7.39 5.67 11.31
CA PRO A 102 7.40 6.05 12.72
C PRO A 102 6.61 5.07 13.60
N TYR A 103 7.05 4.93 14.84
CA TYR A 103 6.33 4.14 15.84
C TYR A 103 4.92 4.70 16.05
N GLN A 104 3.92 3.82 16.19
CA GLN A 104 2.49 4.18 16.29
C GLN A 104 1.89 4.85 15.04
N THR A 105 2.52 4.76 13.87
CA THR A 105 1.86 5.08 12.60
C THR A 105 0.62 4.22 12.42
N GLU A 106 -0.44 4.83 11.91
CA GLU A 106 -1.72 4.19 11.64
C GLU A 106 -2.10 4.35 10.17
N PHE A 107 -2.68 3.29 9.59
CA PHE A 107 -3.34 3.35 8.29
C PHE A 107 -4.80 2.97 8.43
N LEU A 108 -5.66 3.69 7.71
CA LEU A 108 -7.04 3.32 7.47
C LEU A 108 -7.21 3.13 5.96
N HIS A 109 -7.66 1.96 5.56
CA HIS A 109 -7.87 1.59 4.16
C HIS A 109 -9.35 1.20 4.00
N THR A 110 -10.09 1.92 3.17
CA THR A 110 -11.47 1.56 2.87
C THR A 110 -11.56 0.82 1.55
N VAL A 111 -12.32 -0.28 1.50
CA VAL A 111 -12.65 -0.98 0.26
C VAL A 111 -14.14 -0.76 0.02
N ARG A 112 -14.50 -0.33 -1.18
CA ARG A 112 -15.84 0.20 -1.48
C ARG A 112 -16.46 -0.48 -2.68
N TYR A 113 -17.80 -0.51 -2.69
CA TYR A 113 -18.55 -0.81 -3.90
C TYR A 113 -18.19 0.16 -5.02
N ILE A 114 -18.43 -0.26 -6.26
CA ILE A 114 -18.14 0.56 -7.43
C ILE A 114 -19.41 1.36 -7.74
N GLU A 115 -19.40 2.68 -7.53
CA GLU A 115 -20.52 3.52 -7.94
C GLU A 115 -20.41 3.82 -9.43
N THR A 116 -21.52 3.71 -10.16
CA THR A 116 -21.57 4.00 -11.59
C THR A 116 -22.41 5.24 -11.81
N GLY A 117 -21.86 6.25 -12.49
CA GLY A 117 -22.64 7.33 -13.07
C GLY A 117 -23.30 6.90 -14.37
N ASN A 118 -23.48 7.84 -15.30
CA ASN A 118 -24.06 7.52 -16.61
C ASN A 118 -23.08 6.71 -17.45
N ASP A 119 -21.82 7.15 -17.51
CA ASP A 119 -20.74 6.51 -18.27
C ASP A 119 -19.40 6.47 -17.51
N ASP A 120 -19.39 6.84 -16.22
CA ASP A 120 -18.18 7.00 -15.40
C ASP A 120 -18.23 6.17 -14.11
N ILE A 121 -17.04 5.88 -13.55
CA ILE A 121 -16.87 5.19 -12.27
C ILE A 121 -16.61 6.21 -11.16
N ARG A 122 -17.31 6.07 -10.04
CA ARG A 122 -17.23 6.95 -8.88
C ARG A 122 -16.93 6.18 -7.61
N LEU A 123 -16.42 6.91 -6.62
CA LEU A 123 -16.23 6.39 -5.28
C LEU A 123 -17.59 6.20 -4.59
N SER A 124 -17.92 4.96 -4.21
CA SER A 124 -19.19 4.71 -3.53
C SER A 124 -19.16 5.15 -2.07
N PRO A 125 -20.27 5.67 -1.53
CA PRO A 125 -20.41 5.85 -0.07
C PRO A 125 -20.54 4.51 0.68
N ARG A 126 -20.78 3.39 -0.02
CA ARG A 126 -20.96 2.05 0.59
C ARG A 126 -19.63 1.31 0.69
N LEU A 127 -19.23 1.01 1.92
CA LEU A 127 -18.06 0.20 2.22
C LEU A 127 -18.38 -1.29 2.06
N LYS A 128 -17.41 -2.04 1.55
CA LYS A 128 -17.32 -3.50 1.59
C LYS A 128 -16.50 -3.94 2.79
N GLU A 129 -15.37 -3.28 2.99
CA GLU A 129 -14.45 -3.50 4.11
C GLU A 129 -13.85 -2.18 4.60
N LEU A 130 -13.48 -2.15 5.87
CA LEU A 130 -12.66 -1.12 6.50
C LEU A 130 -11.46 -1.82 7.17
N ARG A 131 -10.27 -1.60 6.65
CA ARG A 131 -9.04 -2.23 7.13
C ARG A 131 -8.22 -1.20 7.89
N TYR A 132 -7.78 -1.56 9.09
CA TYR A 132 -7.00 -0.70 9.96
C TYR A 132 -5.70 -1.40 10.33
N ALA A 133 -4.60 -0.66 10.26
CA ALA A 133 -3.27 -1.12 10.65
C ALA A 133 -2.63 -0.12 11.61
N ARG A 134 -1.96 -0.61 12.65
CA ARG A 134 -1.19 0.22 13.57
C ARG A 134 0.17 -0.39 13.84
N LYS A 135 1.21 0.44 13.79
CA LYS A 135 2.57 0.04 14.16
C LYS A 135 2.73 0.03 15.68
N THR A 136 2.67 -1.16 16.28
CA THR A 136 2.75 -1.35 17.74
C THR A 136 4.11 -1.85 18.21
N GLY A 137 5.03 -2.16 17.29
CA GLY A 137 6.45 -2.36 17.55
C GLY A 137 7.31 -1.71 16.46
N TRP A 138 8.41 -1.07 16.87
CA TRP A 138 9.44 -0.62 15.94
C TRP A 138 10.57 -1.65 15.90
N ARG A 139 10.93 -2.12 14.71
CA ARG A 139 11.96 -3.15 14.50
C ARG A 139 13.11 -2.54 13.70
N ASN A 140 14.34 -2.64 14.20
CA ASN A 140 15.51 -2.23 13.42
C ASN A 140 15.84 -3.25 12.32
N TYR A 141 16.76 -2.90 11.42
CA TYR A 141 17.14 -3.76 10.29
C TYR A 141 17.60 -5.16 10.72
N GLY A 142 18.43 -5.28 11.77
CA GLY A 142 18.89 -6.57 12.25
C GLY A 142 17.78 -7.44 12.83
N GLN A 143 16.78 -6.85 13.47
CA GLN A 143 15.59 -7.57 13.95
C GLN A 143 14.70 -8.06 12.80
N LEU A 144 14.57 -7.26 11.73
CA LEU A 144 13.82 -7.65 10.53
C LEU A 144 14.55 -8.77 9.77
N GLU A 145 15.87 -8.66 9.60
CA GLU A 145 16.71 -9.70 8.99
C GLU A 145 16.63 -11.02 9.78
N ALA A 146 16.75 -10.96 11.11
CA ALA A 146 16.62 -12.13 11.96
C ALA A 146 15.23 -12.79 11.85
N GLN A 147 14.17 -12.00 11.64
CA GLN A 147 12.83 -12.54 11.42
C GLN A 147 12.72 -13.27 10.08
N VAL A 148 13.24 -12.69 9.00
CA VAL A 148 13.24 -13.34 7.69
C VAL A 148 14.02 -14.66 7.73
N ALA A 149 15.21 -14.65 8.33
CA ALA A 149 16.02 -15.86 8.51
C ALA A 149 15.30 -16.93 9.35
N ALA A 150 14.51 -16.52 10.35
CA ALA A 150 13.69 -17.43 11.14
C ALA A 150 12.55 -18.04 10.31
N GLU A 151 11.87 -17.25 9.47
CA GLU A 151 10.82 -17.74 8.57
C GLU A 151 11.39 -18.73 7.52
N GLU A 152 12.55 -18.44 6.94
CA GLU A 152 13.25 -19.36 6.01
C GLU A 152 13.61 -20.68 6.70
N LYS A 153 14.18 -20.60 7.90
CA LYS A 153 14.53 -21.78 8.70
C LYS A 153 13.30 -22.60 9.06
N GLU A 154 12.19 -21.97 9.44
CA GLU A 154 10.95 -22.66 9.78
C GLU A 154 10.38 -23.41 8.57
N LYS A 155 10.33 -22.76 7.39
CA LYS A 155 9.87 -23.41 6.15
C LYS A 155 10.75 -24.60 5.75
N HIS A 156 12.07 -24.50 5.95
CA HIS A 156 13.00 -25.59 5.66
C HIS A 156 12.89 -26.76 6.64
N ASP A 157 12.88 -26.48 7.95
CA ASP A 157 12.93 -27.52 8.98
C ASP A 157 11.55 -28.12 9.30
N PHE A 158 10.47 -27.36 9.06
CA PHE A 158 9.09 -27.73 9.39
C PHE A 158 8.11 -27.33 8.27
N PRO A 159 8.29 -27.84 7.03
CA PRO A 159 7.45 -27.46 5.89
C PRO A 159 5.94 -27.72 6.11
N ASP A 160 5.60 -28.76 6.88
CA ASP A 160 4.21 -29.13 7.18
C ASP A 160 3.59 -28.31 8.32
N ARG A 161 4.37 -27.42 8.98
CA ARG A 161 3.86 -26.62 10.08
C ARG A 161 3.15 -25.38 9.53
N LEU A 162 1.85 -25.31 9.80
CA LEU A 162 1.08 -24.11 9.50
C LEU A 162 1.57 -22.92 10.35
N ARG A 163 1.81 -21.79 9.67
CA ARG A 163 2.12 -20.51 10.32
C ARG A 163 0.96 -20.13 11.23
N THR A 164 1.26 -19.84 12.49
CA THR A 164 0.29 -19.29 13.44
C THR A 164 0.52 -17.79 13.59
N LEU A 165 -0.56 -17.02 13.63
CA LEU A 165 -0.54 -15.58 13.83
C LEU A 165 -1.07 -15.26 15.23
N TRP A 166 -0.52 -14.22 15.85
CA TRP A 166 -0.89 -13.84 17.21
C TRP A 166 -1.98 -12.77 17.17
N GLY A 167 -3.06 -13.01 17.91
CA GLY A 167 -4.17 -12.07 18.07
C GLY A 167 -5.54 -12.72 17.91
N ASP A 168 -6.56 -11.88 17.83
CA ASP A 168 -7.96 -12.25 17.67
C ASP A 168 -8.76 -11.08 17.08
N MET A 169 -10.08 -11.24 16.99
CA MET A 169 -10.98 -10.23 16.41
C MET A 169 -11.13 -8.94 17.23
N GLU A 170 -10.76 -8.93 18.52
CA GLU A 170 -10.83 -7.75 19.39
C GLU A 170 -9.54 -6.93 19.32
N TYR A 171 -8.39 -7.61 19.26
CA TYR A 171 -7.07 -6.97 19.26
C TYR A 171 -6.47 -6.80 17.87
N GLY A 172 -6.94 -7.55 16.87
CA GLY A 172 -6.28 -7.66 15.57
C GLY A 172 -5.14 -8.68 15.56
N LEU A 173 -4.63 -8.96 14.35
CA LEU A 173 -3.55 -9.91 14.14
C LEU A 173 -2.21 -9.22 13.90
N SER A 174 -1.16 -9.72 14.54
CA SER A 174 0.19 -9.26 14.29
C SER A 174 0.80 -9.92 13.06
N ASN A 175 1.48 -9.13 12.22
CA ASN A 175 2.33 -9.65 11.15
C ASN A 175 3.73 -10.07 11.62
N ASN A 176 4.00 -10.01 12.93
CA ASN A 176 5.30 -10.22 13.59
C ASN A 176 6.40 -9.19 13.24
N GLN A 177 6.17 -8.29 12.28
CA GLN A 177 7.11 -7.24 11.85
C GLN A 177 6.89 -5.89 12.56
N GLY A 178 5.98 -5.84 13.54
CA GLY A 178 5.70 -4.63 14.33
C GLY A 178 4.35 -4.00 14.03
N TRP A 179 3.53 -4.60 13.16
CA TRP A 179 2.19 -4.14 12.86
C TRP A 179 1.13 -5.07 13.44
N ILE A 180 -0.01 -4.46 13.79
CA ILE A 180 -1.27 -5.14 14.08
C ILE A 180 -2.29 -4.67 13.04
N TYR A 181 -3.04 -5.62 12.49
CA TYR A 181 -4.09 -5.38 11.50
C TYR A 181 -5.42 -5.91 12.00
N GLN A 182 -6.48 -5.15 11.76
CA GLN A 182 -7.86 -5.58 11.97
C GLN A 182 -8.71 -5.09 10.80
N GLY A 183 -9.58 -5.97 10.29
CA GLY A 183 -10.58 -5.61 9.30
C GLY A 183 -11.97 -5.54 9.91
N PHE A 184 -12.82 -4.74 9.30
CA PHE A 184 -14.27 -4.81 9.44
C PHE A 184 -14.83 -5.10 8.05
N ILE A 185 -15.83 -5.95 7.96
CA ILE A 185 -16.41 -6.42 6.71
C ILE A 185 -17.93 -6.37 6.78
N GLU A 186 -18.57 -6.14 5.63
CA GLU A 186 -20.02 -6.07 5.53
C GLU A 186 -20.70 -7.39 5.94
N ASP A 187 -21.67 -7.31 6.83
CA ASP A 187 -22.51 -8.43 7.25
C ASP A 187 -23.73 -8.62 6.33
N ALA A 188 -24.49 -9.69 6.56
CA ALA A 188 -25.63 -10.04 5.70
C ALA A 188 -26.76 -9.01 5.68
N VAL A 189 -26.81 -8.07 6.64
CA VAL A 189 -27.80 -6.98 6.69
C VAL A 189 -27.24 -5.64 6.20
N GLY A 190 -25.94 -5.59 5.88
CA GLY A 190 -25.25 -4.44 5.29
C GLY A 190 -24.51 -3.55 6.29
N ASP A 191 -24.38 -3.97 7.55
CA ASP A 191 -23.58 -3.28 8.57
C ASP A 191 -22.14 -3.80 8.57
N LEU A 192 -21.18 -2.99 9.02
CA LEU A 192 -19.81 -3.47 9.20
C LEU A 192 -19.68 -4.21 10.54
N ARG A 193 -19.19 -5.45 10.48
CA ARG A 193 -18.78 -6.24 11.65
C ARG A 193 -17.27 -6.45 11.67
N PRO A 194 -16.65 -6.68 12.84
CA PRO A 194 -15.25 -7.12 12.89
C PRO A 194 -15.07 -8.39 12.06
N GLN A 195 -13.94 -8.48 11.35
CA GLN A 195 -13.49 -9.70 10.70
C GLN A 195 -13.16 -10.76 11.76
N THR A 196 -13.49 -12.02 11.47
CA THR A 196 -13.02 -13.17 12.27
C THR A 196 -11.50 -13.31 12.19
N TYR A 197 -10.95 -14.29 12.92
CA TYR A 197 -9.53 -14.61 12.84
C TYR A 197 -9.14 -14.97 11.40
N GLU A 198 -9.78 -15.99 10.81
CA GLU A 198 -9.52 -16.49 9.46
C GLU A 198 -9.69 -15.39 8.42
N GLU A 199 -10.70 -14.57 8.61
CA GLU A 199 -10.96 -13.42 7.79
C GLU A 199 -9.82 -12.38 7.86
N THR A 200 -9.27 -12.12 9.05
CA THR A 200 -8.17 -11.16 9.21
C THR A 200 -6.84 -11.71 8.70
N VAL A 201 -6.64 -13.04 8.76
CA VAL A 201 -5.44 -13.72 8.24
C VAL A 201 -5.22 -13.42 6.75
N PHE A 202 -6.28 -13.17 5.97
CA PHE A 202 -6.18 -12.76 4.57
C PHE A 202 -5.23 -11.57 4.35
N CYS A 203 -5.27 -10.56 5.24
CA CYS A 203 -4.37 -9.41 5.18
C CYS A 203 -2.89 -9.81 5.34
N MET A 204 -2.60 -10.86 6.12
CA MET A 204 -1.24 -11.28 6.45
C MET A 204 -0.55 -11.97 5.29
N GLY A 205 -1.30 -12.48 4.31
CA GLY A 205 -0.75 -12.96 3.05
C GLY A 205 0.08 -11.88 2.36
N CYS A 206 -0.45 -10.65 2.29
CA CYS A 206 0.21 -9.52 1.62
C CYS A 206 1.08 -8.65 2.54
N HIS A 207 0.72 -8.53 3.82
CA HIS A 207 1.41 -7.70 4.80
C HIS A 207 2.40 -8.47 5.69
N GLY A 208 2.66 -9.73 5.36
CA GLY A 208 3.68 -10.57 6.00
C GLY A 208 5.04 -10.50 5.29
N GLY A 209 5.68 -11.66 5.12
CA GLY A 209 7.01 -11.79 4.50
C GLY A 209 7.05 -11.63 2.97
N MET A 210 6.25 -10.73 2.38
CA MET A 210 6.31 -10.44 0.94
C MET A 210 7.41 -9.43 0.63
N GLY A 211 8.34 -9.80 -0.26
CA GLY A 211 9.46 -8.95 -0.69
C GLY A 211 9.09 -7.75 -1.57
N ALA A 212 7.80 -7.40 -1.67
CA ALA A 212 7.29 -6.29 -2.47
C ALA A 212 6.81 -5.09 -1.64
N THR A 213 6.93 -5.16 -0.31
CA THR A 213 6.48 -4.11 0.62
C THR A 213 7.66 -3.30 1.15
N THR A 214 7.40 -2.07 1.59
CA THR A 214 8.33 -1.30 2.43
C THR A 214 7.72 -1.22 3.83
N ASP A 215 8.42 -1.75 4.83
CA ASP A 215 7.93 -1.82 6.23
C ASP A 215 6.52 -2.44 6.34
N GLY A 216 6.24 -3.47 5.53
CA GLY A 216 4.94 -4.15 5.52
C GLY A 216 3.80 -3.36 4.88
N VAL A 217 4.07 -2.26 4.14
CA VAL A 217 3.04 -1.46 3.47
C VAL A 217 3.29 -1.27 1.97
N PHE A 218 2.22 -1.09 1.19
CA PHE A 218 2.24 -0.89 -0.26
C PHE A 218 2.00 0.57 -0.70
N ALA A 219 1.11 1.28 0.00
CA ALA A 219 0.58 2.55 -0.50
C ALA A 219 1.57 3.73 -0.38
N PHE A 220 2.17 3.91 0.78
CA PHE A 220 2.99 5.09 1.08
C PHE A 220 4.27 5.23 0.24
N PRO A 221 5.01 4.13 -0.06
CA PRO A 221 6.14 4.19 -0.98
C PRO A 221 5.76 4.58 -2.42
N ARG A 222 4.50 4.36 -2.81
CA ARG A 222 3.95 4.68 -4.15
C ARG A 222 3.13 5.97 -4.17
N LYS A 223 3.26 6.81 -3.14
CA LYS A 223 2.61 8.12 -3.11
C LYS A 223 3.05 8.95 -4.32
N LEU A 224 2.10 9.67 -4.90
CA LEU A 224 2.35 10.56 -6.04
C LEU A 224 3.26 11.74 -5.65
N ASP A 225 4.03 12.20 -6.64
CA ASP A 225 5.03 13.25 -6.51
C ASP A 225 4.43 14.64 -6.29
N SER A 226 5.29 15.58 -5.90
CA SER A 226 4.91 16.94 -5.51
C SER A 226 4.32 17.78 -6.65
N ASP A 227 4.63 17.43 -7.91
CA ASP A 227 4.11 18.06 -9.13
C ASP A 227 2.68 17.61 -9.47
N THR A 228 2.15 16.62 -8.75
CA THR A 228 0.77 16.16 -8.89
C THR A 228 -0.22 16.98 -8.06
N PHE A 229 -1.52 16.73 -8.24
CA PHE A 229 -2.58 17.44 -7.52
C PHE A 229 -2.38 17.33 -6.00
N GLN A 230 -2.33 18.49 -5.32
CA GLN A 230 -2.07 18.61 -3.88
C GLN A 230 -0.82 17.81 -3.43
N SER A 231 0.20 17.71 -4.29
CA SER A 231 1.45 17.00 -4.01
C SER A 231 1.23 15.55 -3.55
N GLY A 232 0.21 14.89 -4.10
CA GLY A 232 -0.18 13.52 -3.74
C GLY A 232 -0.99 13.39 -2.44
N TRP A 233 -1.24 14.48 -1.71
CA TRP A 233 -2.01 14.50 -0.47
C TRP A 233 -3.47 14.85 -0.72
N TYR A 234 -4.24 13.92 -1.28
CA TYR A 234 -5.66 14.09 -1.50
C TYR A 234 -6.43 12.79 -1.31
N HIS A 235 -7.71 12.91 -1.00
CA HIS A 235 -8.63 11.78 -0.99
C HIS A 235 -9.32 11.64 -2.35
N TRP A 236 -9.69 10.41 -2.75
CA TRP A 236 -10.33 10.14 -4.05
C TRP A 236 -11.54 11.06 -4.31
N THR A 237 -12.32 11.40 -3.27
CA THR A 237 -13.47 12.33 -3.40
C THR A 237 -13.12 13.69 -4.01
N GLN A 238 -11.84 14.09 -3.98
CA GLN A 238 -11.35 15.33 -4.58
C GLN A 238 -10.88 15.13 -6.02
N LYS A 239 -10.20 14.01 -6.31
CA LYS A 239 -9.67 13.68 -7.64
C LYS A 239 -9.57 12.16 -7.79
N SER A 240 -10.06 11.64 -8.91
CA SER A 240 -9.96 10.22 -9.28
C SER A 240 -8.60 9.88 -9.89
N ILE A 241 -8.37 8.61 -10.24
CA ILE A 241 -7.16 8.19 -10.97
C ILE A 241 -7.23 8.46 -12.49
N GLU A 242 -8.30 9.08 -12.98
CA GLU A 242 -8.39 9.45 -14.40
C GLU A 242 -7.31 10.47 -14.77
N GLY A 243 -6.68 10.25 -15.93
CA GLY A 243 -5.53 11.01 -16.39
C GLY A 243 -4.26 10.83 -15.56
N GLN A 244 -4.21 9.83 -14.66
CA GLN A 244 -2.98 9.47 -13.97
C GLN A 244 -2.10 8.66 -14.94
N PRO A 245 -0.90 9.15 -15.30
CA PRO A 245 -0.01 8.44 -16.21
C PRO A 245 0.48 7.13 -15.59
N GLU A 246 0.80 6.19 -16.47
CA GLU A 246 1.34 4.90 -16.07
C GLU A 246 2.73 5.07 -15.41
N PRO A 247 2.96 4.46 -14.24
CA PRO A 247 4.25 4.53 -13.58
C PRO A 247 5.34 3.86 -14.42
N LYS A 248 6.54 4.42 -14.34
CA LYS A 248 7.74 3.86 -14.97
C LYS A 248 8.58 3.11 -13.95
N ARG A 249 9.09 1.97 -14.39
CA ARG A 249 10.10 1.16 -13.70
C ARG A 249 11.46 1.87 -13.72
N ALA A 250 12.40 1.38 -12.92
CA ALA A 250 13.76 1.91 -12.86
C ALA A 250 14.52 1.82 -14.21
N ASP A 251 14.17 0.84 -15.06
CA ASP A 251 14.72 0.67 -16.41
C ASP A 251 14.09 1.59 -17.47
N GLY A 252 13.12 2.43 -17.07
CA GLY A 252 12.39 3.36 -17.94
C GLY A 252 11.19 2.76 -18.66
N ASN A 253 10.94 1.44 -18.54
CA ASN A 253 9.76 0.79 -19.10
C ASN A 253 8.50 1.08 -18.26
N TYR A 254 7.35 1.01 -18.91
CA TYR A 254 6.03 1.21 -18.29
C TYR A 254 5.59 -0.05 -17.52
N GLU A 255 5.16 0.10 -16.26
CA GLU A 255 4.96 -1.01 -15.30
C GLU A 255 3.77 -1.93 -15.65
N TYR A 256 2.61 -1.36 -15.94
CA TYR A 256 1.38 -2.09 -16.29
C TYR A 256 1.46 -2.67 -17.70
N THR A 257 2.04 -1.95 -18.64
CA THR A 257 2.36 -2.43 -19.99
C THR A 257 3.32 -3.61 -19.91
N HIS A 258 4.33 -3.55 -19.03
CA HIS A 258 5.21 -4.69 -18.77
C HIS A 258 4.42 -5.88 -18.20
N TYR A 259 3.55 -5.66 -17.22
CA TYR A 259 2.69 -6.71 -16.68
C TYR A 259 1.82 -7.37 -17.76
N LEU A 260 1.13 -6.58 -18.57
CA LEU A 260 0.26 -7.07 -19.65
C LEU A 260 1.05 -7.83 -20.72
N THR A 261 2.26 -7.37 -21.06
CA THR A 261 3.13 -8.00 -22.06
C THR A 261 3.57 -9.39 -21.63
N HIS A 262 3.97 -9.55 -20.37
CA HIS A 262 4.55 -10.81 -19.89
C HIS A 262 3.50 -11.81 -19.41
N ASN A 263 2.40 -11.32 -18.84
CA ASN A 263 1.31 -12.20 -18.42
C ASN A 263 0.36 -12.51 -19.57
N GLY A 264 0.19 -11.63 -20.54
CA GLY A 264 -0.80 -11.84 -21.61
C GLY A 264 -2.25 -11.81 -21.10
N ALA A 265 -2.49 -11.18 -19.95
CA ALA A 265 -3.81 -11.01 -19.34
C ALA A 265 -3.82 -9.85 -18.34
N GLY A 266 -5.04 -9.41 -17.97
CA GLY A 266 -5.26 -8.33 -16.99
C GLY A 266 -5.43 -8.78 -15.54
N ASP A 267 -5.34 -10.09 -15.27
CA ASP A 267 -5.55 -10.71 -13.97
C ASP A 267 -4.88 -12.10 -13.94
N GLU A 268 -4.67 -12.63 -12.73
CA GLU A 268 -3.92 -13.85 -12.45
C GLU A 268 -4.58 -15.10 -13.05
N PHE A 269 -5.90 -15.06 -13.25
CA PHE A 269 -6.69 -16.18 -13.78
C PHE A 269 -7.07 -16.03 -15.25
N ARG A 270 -6.66 -14.92 -15.89
CA ARG A 270 -7.04 -14.54 -17.26
C ARG A 270 -8.56 -14.51 -17.47
N ALA A 271 -9.31 -14.16 -16.43
CA ALA A 271 -10.77 -14.19 -16.39
C ALA A 271 -11.41 -12.82 -16.69
N ASN A 272 -10.63 -11.75 -16.73
CA ASN A 272 -11.10 -10.41 -17.05
C ASN A 272 -11.24 -10.21 -18.56
N THR A 273 -12.33 -10.77 -19.13
CA THR A 273 -12.63 -10.71 -20.57
C THR A 273 -12.66 -9.28 -21.11
N GLU A 274 -13.10 -8.31 -20.32
CA GLU A 274 -13.13 -6.89 -20.72
C GLU A 274 -11.73 -6.36 -21.00
N VAL A 275 -10.75 -6.65 -20.14
CA VAL A 275 -9.35 -6.28 -20.38
C VAL A 275 -8.76 -7.07 -21.54
N MET A 276 -9.08 -8.37 -21.65
CA MET A 276 -8.63 -9.20 -22.77
C MET A 276 -9.07 -8.62 -24.12
N GLU A 277 -10.36 -8.31 -24.27
CA GLU A 277 -10.92 -7.72 -25.47
C GLU A 277 -10.41 -6.30 -25.72
N ARG A 278 -10.20 -5.50 -24.66
CA ARG A 278 -9.74 -4.12 -24.78
C ARG A 278 -8.27 -4.05 -25.20
N PHE A 279 -7.37 -4.82 -24.60
CA PHE A 279 -5.93 -4.64 -24.75
C PHE A 279 -5.24 -5.63 -25.69
N PHE A 280 -5.82 -6.79 -25.98
CA PHE A 280 -5.14 -7.84 -26.74
C PHE A 280 -5.75 -8.07 -28.12
N ASN A 281 -4.88 -8.30 -29.11
CA ASN A 281 -5.22 -8.79 -30.42
C ASN A 281 -5.50 -10.31 -30.38
N ALA A 282 -6.05 -10.85 -31.47
CA ALA A 282 -6.33 -12.29 -31.57
C ALA A 282 -5.06 -13.16 -31.52
N ASP A 283 -3.89 -12.60 -31.82
CA ASP A 283 -2.58 -13.27 -31.73
C ASP A 283 -1.93 -13.15 -30.34
N GLY A 284 -2.61 -12.51 -29.37
CA GLY A 284 -2.10 -12.27 -28.02
C GLY A 284 -1.17 -11.05 -27.90
N SER A 285 -0.90 -10.32 -28.98
CA SER A 285 -0.12 -9.08 -28.91
C SER A 285 -0.95 -7.92 -28.36
N LEU A 286 -0.29 -6.94 -27.72
CA LEU A 286 -0.97 -5.74 -27.24
C LEU A 286 -1.37 -4.79 -28.37
N LYS A 287 -2.58 -4.25 -28.29
CA LYS A 287 -3.08 -3.18 -29.16
C LYS A 287 -2.33 -1.89 -28.84
N GLN A 288 -1.47 -1.46 -29.76
CA GLN A 288 -0.58 -0.30 -29.56
C GLN A 288 -1.34 1.02 -29.28
N GLU A 289 -2.53 1.18 -29.85
CA GLU A 289 -3.40 2.33 -29.55
C GLU A 289 -3.80 2.35 -28.07
N LYS A 290 -4.18 1.20 -27.50
CA LYS A 290 -4.56 1.09 -26.08
C LYS A 290 -3.39 1.19 -25.13
N VAL A 291 -2.21 0.71 -25.53
CA VAL A 291 -0.97 0.96 -24.79
C VAL A 291 -0.64 2.46 -24.74
N THR A 292 -0.82 3.17 -25.86
CA THR A 292 -0.60 4.62 -25.91
C THR A 292 -1.59 5.38 -25.02
N GLU A 293 -2.86 4.98 -24.99
CA GLU A 293 -3.85 5.51 -24.05
C GLU A 293 -3.43 5.23 -22.59
N LEU A 294 -3.06 3.98 -22.28
CA LEU A 294 -2.65 3.55 -20.94
C LEU A 294 -1.48 4.35 -20.37
N HIS A 295 -0.46 4.66 -21.19
CA HIS A 295 0.68 5.48 -20.76
C HIS A 295 0.25 6.84 -20.18
N ASN A 296 -0.86 7.39 -20.66
CA ASN A 296 -1.37 8.70 -20.22
C ASN A 296 -2.46 8.57 -19.14
N ASP A 297 -3.15 7.44 -19.06
CA ASP A 297 -4.28 7.25 -18.17
C ASP A 297 -4.46 5.77 -17.75
N ILE A 298 -4.05 5.45 -16.52
CA ILE A 298 -4.21 4.11 -15.96
C ILE A 298 -5.66 3.70 -15.73
N SER A 299 -6.60 4.65 -15.68
CA SER A 299 -8.02 4.32 -15.54
C SER A 299 -8.54 3.52 -16.72
N VAL A 300 -7.95 3.65 -17.91
CA VAL A 300 -8.32 2.87 -19.11
C VAL A 300 -8.14 1.36 -18.90
N LEU A 301 -7.19 0.96 -18.06
CA LEU A 301 -7.00 -0.44 -17.64
C LEU A 301 -7.77 -0.78 -16.36
N LEU A 302 -7.72 0.10 -15.35
CA LEU A 302 -8.18 -0.23 -14.00
C LEU A 302 -9.69 -0.05 -13.80
N TYR A 303 -10.34 0.86 -14.54
CA TYR A 303 -11.78 1.05 -14.42
C TYR A 303 -12.54 0.04 -15.28
N PRO A 304 -13.47 -0.72 -14.68
CA PRO A 304 -14.38 -1.55 -15.42
C PRO A 304 -15.44 -0.69 -16.12
N SER A 305 -16.06 -1.24 -17.14
CA SER A 305 -17.30 -0.71 -17.72
C SER A 305 -18.40 -0.62 -16.66
N VAL A 306 -19.39 0.26 -16.88
CA VAL A 306 -20.58 0.38 -16.00
C VAL A 306 -21.32 -0.95 -15.86
N GLU A 307 -21.41 -1.73 -16.93
CA GLU A 307 -22.04 -3.05 -16.90
C GLU A 307 -21.25 -4.02 -16.01
N ARG A 308 -19.94 -4.14 -16.23
CA ARG A 308 -19.08 -5.01 -15.44
C ARG A 308 -19.03 -4.57 -13.97
N ALA A 309 -18.97 -3.28 -13.68
CA ALA A 309 -19.03 -2.73 -12.32
C ALA A 309 -20.29 -3.20 -11.58
N ARG A 310 -21.46 -3.16 -12.23
CA ARG A 310 -22.72 -3.65 -11.66
C ARG A 310 -22.70 -5.16 -11.45
N GLN A 311 -22.11 -5.93 -12.36
CA GLN A 311 -21.95 -7.37 -12.20
C GLN A 311 -21.03 -7.72 -11.03
N LEU A 312 -19.89 -7.05 -10.90
CA LEU A 312 -18.95 -7.20 -9.78
C LEU A 312 -19.62 -6.88 -8.44
N ASN A 313 -20.38 -5.77 -8.37
CA ASN A 313 -21.13 -5.41 -7.16
C ASN A 313 -22.16 -6.48 -6.80
N LYS A 314 -22.88 -7.04 -7.78
CA LYS A 314 -23.85 -8.13 -7.55
C LYS A 314 -23.17 -9.42 -7.10
N ALA A 315 -22.05 -9.79 -7.71
CA ALA A 315 -21.29 -10.98 -7.35
C ALA A 315 -20.76 -10.86 -5.91
N TYR A 316 -20.16 -9.73 -5.54
CA TYR A 316 -19.73 -9.48 -4.16
C TYR A 316 -20.91 -9.51 -3.18
N ARG A 317 -22.06 -8.95 -3.55
CA ARG A 317 -23.26 -8.98 -2.69
C ARG A 317 -23.75 -10.39 -2.37
N LEU A 318 -23.51 -11.37 -3.25
CA LEU A 318 -23.82 -12.78 -2.94
C LEU A 318 -22.91 -13.29 -1.81
N ILE A 319 -21.60 -13.03 -1.89
CA ILE A 319 -20.64 -13.36 -0.82
C ILE A 319 -21.07 -12.71 0.50
N VAL A 320 -21.52 -11.46 0.48
CA VAL A 320 -22.05 -10.76 1.66
C VAL A 320 -23.34 -11.42 2.19
N MET A 321 -24.28 -11.80 1.32
CA MET A 321 -25.52 -12.43 1.78
C MET A 321 -25.29 -13.79 2.42
N ASP A 322 -24.33 -14.54 1.88
CA ASP A 322 -24.01 -15.90 2.33
C ASP A 322 -22.97 -15.91 3.47
N GLN A 323 -22.22 -14.80 3.65
CA GLN A 323 -21.11 -14.63 4.60
C GLN A 323 -19.94 -15.60 4.34
N ASP A 324 -19.71 -15.94 3.08
CA ASP A 324 -18.71 -16.93 2.64
C ASP A 324 -17.29 -16.36 2.48
N PHE A 325 -16.94 -15.29 3.19
CA PHE A 325 -15.65 -14.59 3.02
C PHE A 325 -14.42 -15.45 3.28
N VAL A 326 -14.56 -16.53 4.05
CA VAL A 326 -13.48 -17.49 4.35
C VAL A 326 -13.17 -18.40 3.16
N GLU A 327 -14.12 -18.58 2.23
CA GLU A 327 -13.94 -19.34 0.99
C GLU A 327 -13.35 -18.47 -0.13
N GLY A 328 -13.41 -17.16 0.02
CA GLY A 328 -12.89 -16.18 -0.92
C GLY A 328 -13.67 -14.87 -0.88
N ARG A 329 -13.00 -13.76 -1.13
CA ARG A 329 -13.61 -12.41 -1.10
C ARG A 329 -13.69 -11.74 -2.45
N ASP A 330 -13.02 -12.31 -3.43
CA ASP A 330 -12.96 -11.73 -4.76
C ASP A 330 -14.28 -11.93 -5.50
N ALA A 331 -14.75 -10.85 -6.11
CA ALA A 331 -16.00 -10.87 -6.86
C ALA A 331 -15.80 -11.55 -8.21
N ILE A 332 -16.08 -12.84 -8.28
CA ILE A 332 -15.99 -13.64 -9.51
C ILE A 332 -17.36 -13.68 -10.20
N ILE A 333 -17.44 -13.18 -11.43
CA ILE A 333 -18.69 -13.17 -12.23
C ILE A 333 -18.92 -14.53 -12.89
N THR A 334 -17.85 -15.11 -13.43
CA THR A 334 -17.85 -16.40 -14.12
C THR A 334 -16.68 -17.22 -13.57
N PRO A 335 -16.88 -18.51 -13.25
CA PRO A 335 -15.80 -19.36 -12.78
C PRO A 335 -14.58 -19.31 -13.71
N PRO A 336 -13.38 -18.99 -13.20
CA PRO A 336 -12.17 -18.93 -14.01
C PRO A 336 -11.79 -20.31 -14.54
N GLN A 337 -11.24 -20.37 -15.75
CA GLN A 337 -10.80 -21.63 -16.37
C GLN A 337 -9.36 -21.98 -16.03
N ASN A 338 -8.50 -20.98 -15.80
CA ASN A 338 -7.08 -21.18 -15.51
C ASN A 338 -6.84 -21.34 -14.00
N VAL A 339 -7.52 -22.32 -13.40
CA VAL A 339 -7.37 -22.66 -11.98
C VAL A 339 -7.20 -24.16 -11.86
N HIS A 340 -6.19 -24.57 -11.11
CA HIS A 340 -5.97 -25.98 -10.79
C HIS A 340 -7.08 -26.47 -9.85
N THR A 341 -7.75 -27.57 -10.23
CA THR A 341 -8.77 -28.20 -9.38
C THR A 341 -8.17 -28.97 -8.20
N SER A 342 -6.92 -29.40 -8.35
CA SER A 342 -6.08 -30.00 -7.33
C SER A 342 -4.62 -29.71 -7.66
N VAL A 343 -3.78 -29.62 -6.64
CA VAL A 343 -2.32 -29.53 -6.76
C VAL A 343 -1.69 -30.60 -5.88
N GLU A 344 -0.58 -31.18 -6.30
CA GLU A 344 0.21 -32.08 -5.46
C GLU A 344 1.25 -31.29 -4.64
N ASP A 345 1.59 -31.79 -3.45
CA ASP A 345 2.64 -31.17 -2.66
C ASP A 345 3.98 -31.27 -3.40
N GLY A 346 4.70 -30.14 -3.46
CA GLY A 346 5.92 -30.01 -4.24
C GLY A 346 5.74 -29.97 -5.76
N GLU A 347 4.51 -29.86 -6.29
CA GLU A 347 4.27 -29.69 -7.72
C GLU A 347 4.96 -28.40 -8.23
N PRO A 348 5.89 -28.49 -9.21
CA PRO A 348 6.56 -27.31 -9.74
C PRO A 348 5.55 -26.37 -10.41
N THR A 349 5.70 -25.06 -10.20
CA THR A 349 4.83 -24.03 -10.79
C THR A 349 4.97 -23.91 -12.32
N GLY A 350 5.99 -24.54 -12.91
CA GLY A 350 6.34 -24.39 -14.32
C GLY A 350 6.99 -23.04 -14.66
N VAL A 351 7.27 -22.20 -13.67
CA VAL A 351 7.98 -20.93 -13.87
C VAL A 351 9.49 -21.21 -13.98
N GLU A 352 10.03 -21.10 -15.19
CA GLU A 352 11.44 -21.34 -15.48
C GLU A 352 12.31 -20.08 -15.35
N GLU A 353 11.73 -18.92 -15.63
CA GLU A 353 12.41 -17.62 -15.60
C GLU A 353 11.68 -16.66 -14.66
N ILE A 354 12.43 -16.05 -13.75
CA ILE A 354 11.92 -15.00 -12.89
C ILE A 354 11.98 -13.69 -13.67
N ILE A 355 10.81 -13.10 -13.89
CA ILE A 355 10.72 -11.75 -14.40
C ILE A 355 10.87 -10.81 -13.21
N GLU A 356 11.92 -9.99 -13.22
CA GLU A 356 12.13 -9.03 -12.15
C GLU A 356 10.90 -8.10 -12.05
N GLY A 357 10.36 -7.99 -10.84
CA GLY A 357 9.29 -7.05 -10.54
C GLY A 357 9.74 -5.60 -10.71
N PRO A 358 8.84 -4.62 -10.52
CA PRO A 358 9.24 -3.22 -10.44
C PRO A 358 10.15 -3.07 -9.21
N GLN A 359 11.47 -3.18 -9.40
CA GLN A 359 12.43 -2.77 -8.39
C GLN A 359 12.28 -1.26 -8.24
N TYR A 360 11.57 -0.84 -7.18
CA TYR A 360 11.65 0.54 -6.75
C TYR A 360 13.07 0.80 -6.26
N ARG A 361 13.56 1.97 -6.63
CA ARG A 361 14.96 2.41 -6.59
C ARG A 361 15.67 1.97 -5.30
N PRO A 362 16.93 1.47 -5.38
CA PRO A 362 17.68 0.99 -4.23
C PRO A 362 17.74 1.99 -3.07
#